data_AF-A0A8J5F8U5-F1
#
_entry.id   AF-A0A8J5F8U5-F1
#
_cell.length_a   1.000
_cell.length_b   1.000
_cell.length_c   1.000
_cell.angle_alpha   90.00
_cell.angle_beta   90.00
_cell.angle_gamma   90.00
#
_symmetry.space_group_name_H-M   'P 1'
#
loop_
_entity.id
_entity.type
_entity.pdbx_description
1 polymer ?
#
loop_
_entity_poly.entity_id
_entity_poly.type
_entity_poly.pdbx_seq_one_letter_code
_entity_poly.pdbx_strand_id
1 'polypeptide(L)'
;MDEELMTRLEVAVARLEALSAEPPAPAASSRSICHDAAMDTSISAFDDLVSDSLGRVLEAAGKIGGEVLDATKVMEEAFSVLKQLIVKSKRCQNPGVAGTAEFLRPLNNVIAKANSLTEGKRSEYFNHLKAVADSLTALVWIGYTGKDCGMRMPSAHLEESWQMAEFYSNKILVEYKNKEPEHINWAKSMKELYFPGLCDYVKNFYPLGPAWGIAVSTLPSSSSSTPTSSTPGAPPPPKAPIISAETVQSRPREGMSAVFEEINSGKSVTAGLRKVTDDMKTKNRVDRSGAVASAEKGGCASSFTNTKVPPKLELQMGRKWAVENHIGNKNLIIEDCDTKQSVYIYGCKDSVLQEVVAAFEIVNCNGVEVQCQVGSK
;
A
#
# COMPACT_ATOMS: atom_id res chain seq x y z
N MET A 1 39.56 10.47 38.37
CA MET A 1 38.17 9.97 38.38
C MET A 1 37.98 8.77 37.46
N ASP A 2 39.06 8.21 36.88
CA ASP A 2 38.97 7.12 35.88
C ASP A 2 39.35 5.73 36.43
N GLU A 3 40.19 5.64 37.46
CA GLU A 3 40.60 4.38 38.10
C GLU A 3 39.41 3.62 38.73
N GLU A 4 38.49 4.36 39.37
CA GLU A 4 37.30 3.80 40.01
C GLU A 4 36.26 3.34 38.98
N LEU A 5 36.23 3.97 37.80
CA LEU A 5 35.36 3.54 36.71
C LEU A 5 35.90 2.27 36.04
N MET A 6 37.23 2.18 35.88
CA MET A 6 37.93 1.02 35.31
C MET A 6 37.74 -0.22 36.18
N THR A 7 37.95 -0.09 37.49
CA THR A 7 37.72 -1.21 38.44
C THR A 7 36.26 -1.66 38.47
N ARG A 8 35.29 -0.75 38.35
CA ARG A 8 33.87 -1.11 38.24
C ARG A 8 33.56 -1.85 36.93
N LEU A 9 34.21 -1.47 35.84
CA LEU A 9 34.05 -2.15 34.55
C LEU A 9 34.65 -3.56 34.59
N GLU A 10 35.84 -3.71 35.16
CA GLU A 10 36.51 -5.01 35.31
C GLU A 10 35.70 -5.96 36.21
N VAL A 11 35.11 -5.45 37.29
CA VAL A 11 34.20 -6.24 38.13
C VAL A 11 32.92 -6.64 37.39
N ALA A 12 32.36 -5.76 36.55
CA ALA A 12 31.20 -6.09 35.74
C ALA A 12 31.50 -7.17 34.68
N VAL A 13 32.67 -7.08 34.05
CA VAL A 13 33.15 -8.08 33.07
C VAL A 13 33.42 -9.41 33.75
N ALA A 14 34.11 -9.42 34.89
CA ALA A 14 34.35 -10.66 35.65
C ALA A 14 33.05 -11.35 36.10
N ARG A 15 32.02 -10.57 36.45
CA ARG A 15 30.69 -11.11 36.77
C ARG A 15 29.97 -11.68 35.55
N LEU A 16 30.11 -11.05 34.37
CA LEU A 16 29.56 -11.55 33.12
C LEU A 16 30.27 -12.82 32.64
N GLU A 17 31.59 -12.90 32.81
CA GLU A 17 32.38 -14.08 32.48
C GLU A 17 32.07 -15.25 33.42
N ALA A 18 31.85 -14.98 34.72
CA ALA A 18 31.41 -16.00 35.68
C ALA A 18 30.01 -16.57 35.34
N LEU A 19 29.09 -15.73 34.82
CA LEU A 19 27.78 -16.18 34.34
C LEU A 19 27.87 -16.97 33.02
N SER A 20 28.94 -16.76 32.23
CA SER A 20 29.19 -17.46 30.98
C SER A 20 29.92 -18.80 31.17
N ALA A 21 30.60 -18.99 32.31
CA ALA A 21 31.43 -20.16 32.60
C ALA A 21 30.74 -21.26 33.44
N GLU A 22 29.44 -21.13 33.75
CA GLU A 22 28.70 -22.15 34.50
C GLU A 22 28.39 -23.38 33.61
N PRO A 23 28.51 -24.62 34.12
CA PRO A 23 28.28 -25.83 33.31
C PRO A 23 26.81 -25.92 32.86
N PRO A 24 26.51 -26.52 31.69
CA PRO A 24 25.15 -26.59 31.20
C PRO A 24 24.31 -27.52 32.08
N ALA A 25 23.46 -26.93 32.92
CA ALA A 25 22.23 -27.58 33.39
C ALA A 25 21.39 -27.97 32.15
N PRO A 26 20.62 -29.07 32.19
CA PRO A 26 19.99 -29.60 30.99
C PRO A 26 19.12 -28.54 30.33
N ALA A 27 19.51 -28.17 29.11
CA ALA A 27 18.85 -27.18 28.27
C ALA A 27 17.47 -27.69 27.84
N ALA A 28 16.49 -27.56 28.72
CA ALA A 28 15.09 -27.55 28.35
C ALA A 28 14.69 -26.10 28.01
N SER A 29 14.58 -25.83 26.71
CA SER A 29 13.55 -24.95 26.14
C SER A 29 13.47 -23.47 26.58
N SER A 30 14.58 -22.79 26.85
CA SER A 30 14.53 -21.33 27.10
C SER A 30 14.29 -20.47 25.84
N ARG A 31 14.51 -21.00 24.63
CA ARG A 31 14.16 -20.34 23.35
C ARG A 31 12.68 -20.49 22.96
N SER A 32 11.99 -21.48 23.50
CA SER A 32 10.56 -21.71 23.23
C SER A 32 9.68 -20.81 24.10
N ILE A 33 10.05 -20.62 25.37
CA ILE A 33 9.24 -19.88 26.35
C ILE A 33 9.15 -18.38 26.00
N CYS A 34 10.23 -17.78 25.49
CA CYS A 34 10.22 -16.36 25.11
C CYS A 34 9.47 -16.08 23.80
N HIS A 35 9.47 -17.01 22.85
CA HIS A 35 8.68 -16.85 21.63
C HIS A 35 7.19 -17.00 21.92
N ASP A 36 6.80 -18.00 22.73
CA ASP A 36 5.42 -18.27 23.11
C ASP A 36 4.83 -17.12 23.95
N ALA A 37 5.58 -16.60 24.93
CA ALA A 37 5.14 -15.46 25.73
C ALA A 37 4.96 -14.16 24.91
N ALA A 38 5.84 -13.90 23.94
CA ALA A 38 5.68 -12.78 23.02
C ALA A 38 4.49 -12.99 22.05
N MET A 39 4.21 -14.26 21.68
CA MET A 39 3.03 -14.60 20.90
C MET A 39 1.76 -14.25 21.65
N ASP A 40 1.66 -14.67 22.91
CA ASP A 40 0.51 -14.41 23.76
C ASP A 40 0.34 -12.92 24.03
N THR A 41 1.45 -12.18 24.24
CA THR A 41 1.40 -10.73 24.47
C THR A 41 0.84 -9.98 23.24
N SER A 42 1.32 -10.30 22.03
CA SER A 42 0.82 -9.66 20.80
C SER A 42 -0.61 -10.05 20.43
N ILE A 43 -1.08 -11.25 20.80
CA ILE A 43 -2.47 -11.67 20.58
C ILE A 43 -3.38 -11.00 21.61
N SER A 44 -2.97 -10.96 22.89
CA SER A 44 -3.69 -10.27 23.96
C SER A 44 -3.85 -8.78 23.65
N ALA A 45 -2.77 -8.11 23.22
CA ALA A 45 -2.84 -6.70 22.85
C ALA A 45 -3.77 -6.44 21.65
N PHE A 46 -3.94 -7.41 20.75
CA PHE A 46 -4.92 -7.32 19.66
C PHE A 46 -6.34 -7.49 20.18
N ASP A 47 -6.55 -8.40 21.12
CA ASP A 47 -7.85 -8.62 21.76
C ASP A 47 -8.29 -7.40 22.56
N ASP A 48 -7.37 -6.74 23.27
CA ASP A 48 -7.62 -5.48 23.97
C ASP A 48 -7.99 -4.37 22.96
N LEU A 49 -7.26 -4.26 21.84
CA LEU A 49 -7.58 -3.30 20.77
C LEU A 49 -8.99 -3.52 20.21
N VAL A 50 -9.38 -4.78 19.97
CA VAL A 50 -10.70 -5.13 19.46
C VAL A 50 -11.78 -4.87 20.51
N SER A 51 -11.59 -5.33 21.74
CA SER A 51 -12.54 -5.13 22.83
C SER A 51 -12.79 -3.65 23.11
N ASP A 52 -11.72 -2.85 23.17
CA ASP A 52 -11.82 -1.45 23.55
C ASP A 52 -12.19 -0.56 22.36
N SER A 53 -11.38 -0.56 21.30
CA SER A 53 -11.52 0.41 20.22
C SER A 53 -12.60 0.00 19.22
N LEU A 54 -12.60 -1.26 18.77
CA LEU A 54 -13.65 -1.75 17.87
C LEU A 54 -14.98 -1.89 18.61
N GLY A 55 -14.96 -2.25 19.90
CA GLY A 55 -16.14 -2.21 20.77
C GLY A 55 -16.80 -0.84 20.84
N ARG A 56 -16.03 0.25 20.98
CA ARG A 56 -16.57 1.63 20.92
C ARG A 56 -17.23 1.94 19.57
N VAL A 57 -16.63 1.51 18.46
CA VAL A 57 -17.21 1.71 17.12
C VAL A 57 -18.53 0.93 16.97
N LEU A 58 -18.57 -0.32 17.44
CA LEU A 58 -19.78 -1.15 17.44
C LEU A 58 -20.89 -0.57 18.31
N GLU A 59 -20.57 -0.05 19.50
CA GLU A 59 -21.55 0.60 20.38
C GLU A 59 -22.15 1.84 19.70
N ALA A 60 -21.32 2.69 19.11
CA ALA A 60 -21.79 3.87 18.38
C ALA A 60 -22.63 3.46 17.14
N ALA A 61 -22.21 2.43 16.42
CA ALA A 61 -22.97 1.90 15.28
C ALA A 61 -24.32 1.31 15.73
N GLY A 62 -24.38 0.70 16.92
CA GLY A 62 -25.61 0.18 17.51
C GLY A 62 -26.63 1.26 17.82
N LYS A 63 -26.18 2.45 18.22
CA LYS A 63 -27.04 3.62 18.46
C LYS A 63 -27.59 4.22 17.17
N ILE A 64 -26.81 4.16 16.08
CA ILE A 64 -27.25 4.59 14.74
C ILE A 64 -28.21 3.56 14.13
N GLY A 65 -27.86 2.28 14.20
CA GLY A 65 -28.64 1.17 13.65
C GLY A 65 -28.55 1.05 12.12
N GLY A 66 -29.46 0.23 11.56
CA GLY A 66 -29.61 0.03 10.12
C GLY A 66 -28.34 -0.45 9.41
N GLU A 67 -28.13 0.06 8.19
CA GLU A 67 -27.02 -0.35 7.32
C GLU A 67 -25.64 -0.01 7.92
N VAL A 68 -25.55 1.02 8.78
CA VAL A 68 -24.30 1.39 9.47
C VAL A 68 -23.88 0.31 10.44
N LEU A 69 -24.83 -0.24 11.20
CA LEU A 69 -24.56 -1.35 12.12
C LEU A 69 -24.14 -2.61 11.34
N ASP A 70 -24.84 -2.92 10.25
CA ASP A 70 -24.54 -4.11 9.45
C ASP A 70 -23.15 -4.03 8.80
N ALA A 71 -22.76 -2.88 8.25
CA ALA A 71 -21.41 -2.66 7.75
C ALA A 71 -20.35 -2.75 8.87
N THR A 72 -20.65 -2.18 10.05
CA THR A 72 -19.72 -2.25 11.20
C THR A 72 -19.52 -3.69 11.70
N LYS A 73 -20.53 -4.56 11.62
CA LYS A 73 -20.38 -6.00 11.88
C LYS A 73 -19.51 -6.71 10.85
N VAL A 74 -19.55 -6.30 9.58
CA VAL A 74 -18.61 -6.82 8.57
C VAL A 74 -17.17 -6.41 8.89
N MET A 75 -16.96 -5.22 9.44
CA MET A 75 -15.66 -4.80 9.95
C MET A 75 -15.22 -5.63 11.16
N GLU A 76 -16.12 -5.93 12.10
CA GLU A 76 -15.84 -6.86 13.20
C GLU A 76 -15.38 -8.24 12.69
N GLU A 77 -16.08 -8.79 11.69
CA GLU A 77 -15.69 -10.03 11.01
C GLU A 77 -14.28 -9.92 10.40
N ALA A 78 -13.94 -8.79 9.78
CA ALA A 78 -12.62 -8.56 9.20
C ALA A 78 -11.50 -8.55 10.25
N PHE A 79 -11.73 -7.94 11.42
CA PHE A 79 -10.76 -7.96 12.53
C PHE A 79 -10.62 -9.37 13.14
N SER A 80 -11.72 -10.13 13.24
CA SER A 80 -11.68 -11.55 13.65
C SER A 80 -10.86 -12.40 12.68
N VAL A 81 -11.06 -12.21 11.37
CA VAL A 81 -10.26 -12.88 10.33
C VAL A 81 -8.79 -12.44 10.40
N LEU A 82 -8.52 -11.15 10.61
CA LEU A 82 -7.15 -10.65 10.79
C LEU A 82 -6.46 -11.33 11.98
N LYS A 83 -7.14 -11.48 13.13
CA LYS A 83 -6.62 -12.24 14.28
C LYS A 83 -6.23 -13.66 13.89
N GLN A 84 -7.11 -14.35 13.16
CA GLN A 84 -6.84 -15.72 12.69
C GLN A 84 -5.62 -15.76 11.76
N LEU A 85 -5.47 -14.77 10.87
CA LEU A 85 -4.30 -14.66 10.00
C LEU A 85 -3.02 -14.35 10.78
N ILE A 86 -3.08 -13.51 11.81
CA ILE A 86 -1.95 -13.25 12.71
C ILE A 86 -1.50 -14.54 13.42
N VAL A 87 -2.45 -15.33 13.94
CA VAL A 87 -2.15 -16.63 14.57
C VAL A 87 -1.61 -17.62 13.54
N LYS A 88 -2.13 -17.60 12.32
CA LYS A 88 -1.70 -18.50 11.24
C LYS A 88 -0.30 -18.16 10.72
N SER A 89 0.05 -16.88 10.53
CA SER A 89 1.37 -16.47 10.04
C SER A 89 2.49 -16.99 10.94
N LYS A 90 2.27 -16.98 12.24
CA LYS A 90 3.16 -17.51 13.27
C LYS A 90 3.43 -19.02 13.17
N ARG A 91 2.51 -19.78 12.56
CA ARG A 91 2.60 -21.25 12.40
C ARG A 91 2.98 -21.67 10.98
N CYS A 92 2.91 -20.77 10.02
CA CYS A 92 3.16 -21.03 8.61
C CYS A 92 4.49 -20.43 8.18
N GLN A 93 5.17 -21.10 7.24
CA GLN A 93 6.26 -20.45 6.51
C GLN A 93 5.75 -19.24 5.74
N ASN A 94 6.66 -18.31 5.49
CA ASN A 94 6.43 -17.19 4.60
C ASN A 94 5.94 -17.73 3.24
N PRO A 95 4.70 -17.42 2.83
CA PRO A 95 4.09 -18.02 1.66
C PRO A 95 4.68 -17.50 0.33
N GLY A 96 5.51 -16.45 0.39
CA GLY A 96 6.03 -15.77 -0.79
C GLY A 96 4.92 -15.16 -1.66
N VAL A 97 5.30 -14.53 -2.78
CA VAL A 97 4.34 -13.81 -3.65
C VAL A 97 3.22 -14.72 -4.16
N ALA A 98 3.53 -15.98 -4.49
CA ALA A 98 2.55 -16.93 -5.02
C ALA A 98 1.53 -17.41 -3.96
N GLY A 99 1.94 -17.57 -2.71
CA GLY A 99 1.07 -18.05 -1.64
C GLY A 99 0.33 -16.95 -0.87
N THR A 100 0.77 -15.69 -0.97
CA THR A 100 0.14 -14.56 -0.25
C THR A 100 -1.33 -14.39 -0.62
N ALA A 101 -1.71 -14.59 -1.89
CA ALA A 101 -3.11 -14.50 -2.32
C ALA A 101 -4.00 -15.56 -1.64
N GLU A 102 -3.49 -16.78 -1.47
CA GLU A 102 -4.18 -17.86 -0.75
C GLU A 102 -4.30 -17.57 0.74
N PHE A 103 -3.20 -17.07 1.33
CA PHE A 103 -3.16 -16.69 2.73
C PHE A 103 -4.17 -15.59 3.05
N LEU A 104 -4.28 -14.57 2.18
CA LEU A 104 -5.18 -13.43 2.35
C LEU A 104 -6.63 -13.70 1.92
N ARG A 105 -6.92 -14.84 1.26
CA ARG A 105 -8.27 -15.15 0.74
C ARG A 105 -9.39 -14.91 1.75
N PRO A 106 -9.30 -15.35 3.02
CA PRO A 106 -10.36 -15.10 3.99
C PRO A 106 -10.63 -13.61 4.21
N LEU A 107 -9.58 -12.78 4.28
CA LEU A 107 -9.70 -11.34 4.45
C LEU A 107 -10.26 -10.68 3.18
N ASN A 108 -9.79 -11.08 2.01
CA ASN A 108 -10.28 -10.58 0.73
C ASN A 108 -11.77 -10.86 0.51
N ASN A 109 -12.28 -12.00 0.99
CA ASN A 109 -13.72 -12.31 0.95
C ASN A 109 -14.54 -11.33 1.79
N VAL A 110 -14.05 -10.96 2.98
CA VAL A 110 -14.73 -9.98 3.85
C VAL A 110 -14.64 -8.57 3.23
N ILE A 111 -13.50 -8.21 2.64
CA ILE A 111 -13.35 -6.95 1.89
C ILE A 111 -14.34 -6.89 0.72
N ALA A 112 -14.48 -7.97 -0.05
CA ALA A 112 -15.44 -8.05 -1.14
C ALA A 112 -16.89 -7.92 -0.63
N LYS A 113 -17.21 -8.58 0.50
CA LYS A 113 -18.50 -8.43 1.17
C LYS A 113 -18.76 -6.98 1.56
N ALA A 114 -17.81 -6.29 2.17
CA ALA A 114 -17.95 -4.87 2.54
C ALA A 114 -18.14 -3.97 1.31
N ASN A 115 -17.39 -4.20 0.24
CA ASN A 115 -17.55 -3.46 -1.01
C ASN A 115 -18.93 -3.66 -1.64
N SER A 116 -19.49 -4.87 -1.59
CA SER A 116 -20.83 -5.14 -2.13
C SER A 116 -21.94 -4.35 -1.42
N LEU A 117 -21.74 -3.95 -0.16
CA LEU A 117 -22.68 -3.07 0.57
C LEU A 117 -22.71 -1.64 -0.01
N THR A 118 -21.68 -1.26 -0.76
CA THR A 118 -21.56 0.07 -1.39
C THR A 118 -22.06 0.09 -2.83
N GLU A 119 -22.42 -1.07 -3.38
CA GLU A 119 -22.88 -1.22 -4.75
C GLU A 119 -24.40 -1.02 -4.87
N GLY A 120 -24.86 -0.71 -6.08
CA GLY A 120 -26.29 -0.57 -6.36
C GLY A 120 -26.86 0.81 -6.03
N LYS A 121 -28.09 0.84 -5.50
CA LYS A 121 -28.80 2.10 -5.21
C LYS A 121 -28.07 2.82 -4.08
N ARG A 122 -27.74 4.09 -4.30
CA ARG A 122 -27.04 4.92 -3.32
C ARG A 122 -27.86 5.03 -2.03
N SER A 123 -27.37 4.40 -0.96
CA SER A 123 -27.90 4.50 0.40
C SER A 123 -27.73 5.91 0.96
N GLU A 124 -28.60 6.30 1.89
CA GLU A 124 -28.46 7.53 2.69
C GLU A 124 -27.20 7.48 3.58
N TYR A 125 -26.78 6.27 3.98
CA TYR A 125 -25.58 6.03 4.75
C TYR A 125 -24.35 5.71 3.89
N PHE A 126 -24.37 6.02 2.59
CA PHE A 126 -23.29 5.69 1.65
C PHE A 126 -21.89 6.08 2.16
N ASN A 127 -21.75 7.24 2.82
CA ASN A 127 -20.47 7.68 3.37
C ASN A 127 -19.97 6.73 4.48
N HIS A 128 -20.86 6.20 5.33
CA HIS A 128 -20.51 5.23 6.38
C HIS A 128 -20.08 3.90 5.77
N LEU A 129 -20.88 3.38 4.83
CA LEU A 129 -20.60 2.12 4.14
C LEU A 129 -19.25 2.19 3.42
N LYS A 130 -18.99 3.32 2.75
CA LYS A 130 -17.73 3.50 2.02
C LYS A 130 -16.54 3.69 2.95
N ALA A 131 -16.71 4.40 4.07
CA ALA A 131 -15.66 4.50 5.07
C ALA A 131 -15.28 3.13 5.66
N VAL A 132 -16.27 2.27 5.92
CA VAL A 132 -16.01 0.88 6.34
C VAL A 132 -15.32 0.07 5.24
N ALA A 133 -15.87 0.07 4.03
CA ALA A 133 -15.34 -0.77 2.95
C ALA A 133 -13.88 -0.41 2.61
N ASP A 134 -13.57 0.88 2.54
CA ASP A 134 -12.22 1.35 2.23
C ASP A 134 -11.25 1.15 3.40
N SER A 135 -11.70 1.21 4.66
CA SER A 135 -10.83 1.01 5.82
C SER A 135 -10.31 -0.42 5.93
N LEU A 136 -11.03 -1.42 5.40
CA LEU A 136 -10.59 -2.81 5.44
C LEU A 136 -9.34 -3.06 4.59
N THR A 137 -9.07 -2.24 3.58
CA THR A 137 -7.85 -2.34 2.75
C THR A 137 -6.58 -2.14 3.58
N ALA A 138 -6.67 -1.39 4.69
CA ALA A 138 -5.56 -1.18 5.59
C ALA A 138 -5.14 -2.50 6.28
N LEU A 139 -6.07 -3.43 6.53
CA LEU A 139 -5.80 -4.73 7.16
C LEU A 139 -4.92 -5.66 6.29
N VAL A 140 -4.77 -5.35 5.00
CA VAL A 140 -3.95 -6.11 4.04
C VAL A 140 -2.45 -6.03 4.37
N TRP A 141 -2.03 -5.18 5.30
CA TRP A 141 -0.64 -5.11 5.80
C TRP A 141 -0.08 -6.49 6.22
N ILE A 142 -0.94 -7.41 6.68
CA ILE A 142 -0.58 -8.79 7.06
C ILE A 142 -0.05 -9.61 5.86
N GLY A 143 -0.27 -9.13 4.63
CA GLY A 143 0.27 -9.69 3.39
C GLY A 143 1.73 -9.30 3.12
N TYR A 144 2.34 -8.43 3.92
CA TYR A 144 3.73 -8.04 3.74
C TYR A 144 4.67 -9.24 3.98
N THR A 145 5.36 -9.68 2.93
CA THR A 145 6.30 -10.82 3.00
C THR A 145 7.77 -10.40 2.90
N GLY A 146 8.06 -9.09 2.88
CA GLY A 146 9.41 -8.53 2.74
C GLY A 146 9.45 -7.35 1.78
N LYS A 147 10.63 -6.73 1.62
CA LYS A 147 10.78 -5.51 0.80
C LYS A 147 10.47 -5.71 -0.69
N ASP A 148 10.66 -6.92 -1.19
CA ASP A 148 10.49 -7.24 -2.61
C ASP A 148 9.09 -7.73 -2.97
N CYS A 149 8.14 -7.73 -2.02
CA CYS A 149 6.78 -8.23 -2.25
C CYS A 149 5.84 -7.23 -2.96
N GLY A 150 6.35 -6.04 -3.31
CA GLY A 150 5.56 -4.99 -3.97
C GLY A 150 4.63 -4.21 -3.04
N MET A 151 4.66 -4.47 -1.73
CA MET A 151 3.94 -3.71 -0.71
C MET A 151 4.87 -2.77 0.06
N ARG A 152 4.32 -1.66 0.55
CA ARG A 152 5.03 -0.81 1.52
C ARG A 152 5.12 -1.50 2.88
N MET A 153 6.00 -0.98 3.73
CA MET A 153 6.09 -1.41 5.13
C MET A 153 4.71 -1.38 5.80
N PRO A 154 4.41 -2.30 6.72
CA PRO A 154 3.07 -2.45 7.30
C PRO A 154 2.44 -1.15 7.83
N SER A 155 3.20 -0.34 8.57
CA SER A 155 2.72 0.94 9.11
C SER A 155 2.44 1.97 8.01
N ALA A 156 3.28 2.03 6.97
CA ALA A 156 3.09 2.92 5.84
C ALA A 156 1.90 2.47 4.96
N HIS A 157 1.72 1.16 4.78
CA HIS A 157 0.54 0.59 4.10
C HIS A 157 -0.74 0.96 4.83
N LEU A 158 -0.76 0.83 6.17
CA LEU A 158 -1.89 1.22 7.00
C LEU A 158 -2.23 2.71 6.82
N GLU A 159 -1.24 3.58 6.87
CA GLU A 159 -1.41 5.04 6.76
C GLU A 159 -1.94 5.46 5.39
N GLU A 160 -1.37 4.93 4.31
CA GLU A 160 -1.83 5.23 2.95
C GLU A 160 -3.23 4.67 2.68
N SER A 161 -3.49 3.43 3.08
CA SER A 161 -4.78 2.77 2.84
C SER A 161 -5.93 3.41 3.61
N TRP A 162 -5.65 3.90 4.82
CA TRP A 162 -6.67 4.55 5.66
C TRP A 162 -7.15 5.90 5.12
N GLN A 163 -6.36 6.61 4.31
CA GLN A 163 -6.70 7.96 3.84
C GLN A 163 -8.04 8.03 3.10
N MET A 164 -8.40 6.98 2.36
CA MET A 164 -9.70 6.93 1.68
C MET A 164 -10.85 6.83 2.69
N ALA A 165 -10.72 5.98 3.71
CA ALA A 165 -11.69 5.88 4.80
C ALA A 165 -11.78 7.18 5.61
N GLU A 166 -10.66 7.86 5.83
CA GLU A 166 -10.64 9.16 6.51
C GLU A 166 -11.39 10.22 5.72
N PHE A 167 -11.25 10.24 4.39
CA PHE A 167 -11.99 11.17 3.54
C PHE A 167 -13.51 11.00 3.69
N TYR A 168 -14.02 9.77 3.69
CA TYR A 168 -15.46 9.52 3.91
C TYR A 168 -15.87 9.78 5.35
N SER A 169 -15.02 9.48 6.33
CA SER A 169 -15.25 9.82 7.74
C SER A 169 -15.38 11.34 7.93
N ASN A 170 -14.53 12.13 7.26
CA ASN A 170 -14.61 13.58 7.28
C ASN A 170 -15.90 14.11 6.64
N LYS A 171 -16.41 13.46 5.59
CA LYS A 171 -17.73 13.80 5.03
C LYS A 171 -18.85 13.59 6.04
N ILE A 172 -18.82 12.50 6.80
CA ILE A 172 -19.78 12.23 7.87
C ILE A 172 -19.70 13.32 8.94
N LEU A 173 -18.48 13.67 9.38
CA LEU A 173 -18.28 14.75 10.36
C LEU A 173 -18.86 16.08 9.89
N VAL A 174 -18.75 16.41 8.60
CA VAL A 174 -19.33 17.63 8.02
C VAL A 174 -20.85 17.52 7.92
N GLU A 175 -21.35 16.39 7.44
CA GLU A 175 -22.78 16.15 7.18
C GLU A 175 -23.62 16.11 8.46
N TYR A 176 -23.07 15.59 9.55
CA TYR A 176 -23.77 15.37 10.82
C TYR A 176 -23.37 16.35 11.93
N LYS A 177 -22.47 17.32 11.67
CA LYS A 177 -21.92 18.26 12.66
C LYS A 177 -22.94 18.89 13.63
N ASN A 178 -24.12 19.24 13.10
CA ASN A 178 -25.20 19.90 13.84
C ASN A 178 -26.51 19.09 13.83
N LYS A 179 -26.43 17.78 13.56
CA LYS A 179 -27.58 16.90 13.48
C LYS A 179 -27.55 15.91 14.64
N GLU A 180 -26.99 14.73 14.38
CA GLU A 180 -27.00 13.58 15.27
C GLU A 180 -25.58 13.30 15.75
N PRO A 181 -25.32 13.40 17.07
CA PRO A 181 -23.98 13.25 17.61
C PRO A 181 -23.46 11.81 17.50
N GLU A 182 -24.33 10.81 17.37
CA GLU A 182 -23.95 9.40 17.27
C GLU A 182 -23.11 9.11 16.01
N HIS A 183 -23.46 9.73 14.89
CA HIS A 183 -22.68 9.64 13.64
C HIS A 183 -21.30 10.27 13.76
N ILE A 184 -21.19 11.38 14.49
CA ILE A 184 -19.91 12.04 14.78
C ILE A 184 -19.07 11.15 15.68
N ASN A 185 -19.68 10.56 16.71
CA ASN A 185 -18.99 9.68 17.64
C ASN A 185 -18.45 8.44 16.91
N TRP A 186 -19.27 7.80 16.09
CA TRP A 186 -18.88 6.66 15.27
C TRP A 186 -17.68 6.98 14.36
N ALA A 187 -17.71 8.12 13.65
CA ALA A 187 -16.62 8.53 12.76
C ALA A 187 -15.31 8.81 13.53
N LYS A 188 -15.40 9.41 14.73
CA LYS A 188 -14.23 9.63 15.60
C LYS A 188 -13.66 8.33 16.15
N SER A 189 -14.52 7.43 16.65
CA SER A 189 -14.09 6.12 17.14
C SER A 189 -13.46 5.29 16.03
N MET A 190 -13.97 5.38 14.80
CA MET A 190 -13.34 4.71 13.65
C MET A 190 -11.93 5.25 13.38
N LYS A 191 -11.73 6.57 13.48
CA LYS A 191 -10.40 7.15 13.36
C LYS A 191 -9.47 6.65 14.46
N GLU A 192 -9.90 6.65 15.71
CA GLU A 192 -9.10 6.16 16.85
C GLU A 192 -8.72 4.68 16.72
N LEU A 193 -9.63 3.85 16.18
CA LEU A 193 -9.38 2.43 15.94
C LEU A 193 -8.17 2.21 15.03
N TYR A 194 -8.03 2.99 13.96
CA TYR A 194 -6.90 2.86 13.03
C TYR A 194 -5.69 3.69 13.48
N PHE A 195 -5.92 4.90 13.97
CA PHE A 195 -4.92 5.88 14.39
C PHE A 195 -5.33 6.56 15.71
N PRO A 196 -4.68 6.25 16.85
CA PRO A 196 -3.44 5.46 16.95
C PRO A 196 -3.61 3.93 16.96
N GLY A 197 -4.80 3.38 17.23
CA GLY A 197 -4.99 1.99 17.68
C GLY A 197 -4.22 0.91 16.89
N LEU A 198 -4.68 0.60 15.68
CA LEU A 198 -4.08 -0.44 14.84
C LEU A 198 -2.66 -0.06 14.38
N CYS A 199 -2.40 1.22 14.10
CA CYS A 199 -1.10 1.69 13.66
C CYS A 199 -0.01 1.45 14.73
N ASP A 200 -0.28 1.81 15.98
CA ASP A 200 0.65 1.61 17.08
C ASP A 200 0.81 0.13 17.42
N TYR A 201 -0.27 -0.66 17.35
CA TYR A 201 -0.19 -2.12 17.47
C TYR A 201 0.80 -2.71 16.44
N VAL A 202 0.65 -2.35 15.16
CA VAL A 202 1.51 -2.86 14.10
C VAL A 202 2.95 -2.35 14.24
N LYS A 203 3.17 -1.10 14.63
CA LYS A 203 4.52 -0.57 14.91
C LYS A 203 5.21 -1.30 16.06
N ASN A 204 4.48 -1.62 17.12
CA ASN A 204 5.04 -2.22 18.32
C ASN A 204 5.32 -3.72 18.16
N PHE A 205 4.44 -4.45 17.47
CA PHE A 205 4.52 -5.92 17.36
C PHE A 205 4.99 -6.43 16.00
N TYR A 206 4.72 -5.70 14.92
CA TYR A 206 5.02 -6.10 13.54
C TYR A 206 5.72 -5.00 12.71
N PRO A 207 6.78 -4.33 13.23
CA PRO A 207 7.43 -3.23 12.52
C PRO A 207 8.02 -3.64 11.16
N LEU A 208 8.36 -4.92 11.01
CA LEU A 208 8.90 -5.52 9.78
C LEU A 208 7.92 -6.52 9.12
N GLY A 209 6.65 -6.48 9.52
CA GLY A 209 5.61 -7.38 9.04
C GLY A 209 5.38 -8.62 9.92
N PRO A 210 4.51 -9.53 9.47
CA PRO A 210 4.17 -10.75 10.19
C PRO A 210 5.41 -11.60 10.46
N ALA A 211 5.54 -12.08 11.70
CA ALA A 211 6.54 -13.08 12.05
C ALA A 211 6.10 -14.45 11.51
N TRP A 212 6.78 -14.93 10.48
CA TRP A 212 6.50 -16.23 9.87
C TRP A 212 7.15 -17.36 10.67
N GLY A 213 6.43 -18.45 10.87
CA GLY A 213 6.95 -19.66 11.49
C GLY A 213 8.04 -20.34 10.64
N ILE A 214 8.93 -21.07 11.31
CA ILE A 214 9.85 -21.98 10.63
C ILE A 214 9.05 -23.21 10.23
N ALA A 215 9.18 -23.74 8.99
CA ALA A 215 8.59 -25.06 8.72
C ALA A 215 9.23 -26.05 9.66
N VAL A 216 8.40 -26.61 10.54
CA VAL A 216 8.58 -28.00 10.90
C VAL A 216 8.34 -28.77 9.60
N SER A 217 9.42 -29.02 8.87
CA SER A 217 9.43 -29.99 7.80
C SER A 217 8.82 -31.26 8.37
N THR A 218 7.65 -31.63 7.85
CA THR A 218 6.98 -32.93 7.99
C THR A 218 7.65 -33.87 9.01
N LEU A 219 7.14 -33.91 10.24
CA LEU A 219 7.27 -35.11 11.06
C LEU A 219 6.46 -36.21 10.34
N PRO A 220 7.06 -37.29 9.82
CA PRO A 220 6.27 -38.46 9.50
C PRO A 220 5.76 -39.00 10.84
N SER A 221 4.44 -39.11 10.96
CA SER A 221 3.79 -39.90 11.99
C SER A 221 4.44 -41.29 12.00
N SER A 222 5.33 -41.51 12.96
CA SER A 222 6.06 -42.76 13.09
C SER A 222 5.43 -43.50 14.26
N SER A 223 4.48 -44.36 13.92
CA SER A 223 4.12 -45.50 14.74
C SER A 223 5.40 -46.30 15.05
N SER A 224 5.46 -46.75 16.30
CA SER A 224 6.41 -47.69 16.89
C SER A 224 7.08 -48.67 15.92
N SER A 225 8.41 -48.59 15.80
CA SER A 225 9.27 -49.78 15.77
C SER A 225 10.75 -49.42 15.98
N THR A 226 11.44 -50.33 16.64
CA THR A 226 12.77 -50.30 17.25
C THR A 226 13.95 -50.09 16.28
N PRO A 227 15.13 -49.64 16.76
CA PRO A 227 16.27 -49.33 15.91
C PRO A 227 17.16 -50.57 15.68
N THR A 228 17.59 -50.78 14.43
CA THR A 228 18.77 -51.61 14.11
C THR A 228 19.71 -50.86 13.17
N SER A 229 20.92 -50.66 13.69
CA SER A 229 22.18 -50.30 13.06
C SER A 229 22.41 -50.87 11.65
N SER A 230 22.84 -50.02 10.70
CA SER A 230 23.90 -50.33 9.73
C SER A 230 24.37 -49.07 8.96
N THR A 231 25.62 -49.15 8.53
CA THR A 231 26.63 -48.16 8.09
C THR A 231 26.35 -47.33 6.81
N PRO A 232 27.15 -46.25 6.55
CA PRO A 232 26.87 -45.23 5.55
C PRO A 232 27.31 -45.63 4.12
N GLY A 233 26.38 -45.51 3.16
CA GLY A 233 26.62 -45.73 1.72
C GLY A 233 26.69 -44.43 0.93
N ALA A 234 27.64 -44.39 0.00
CA ALA A 234 28.06 -43.27 -0.85
C ALA A 234 26.97 -42.69 -1.78
N PRO A 235 27.13 -41.42 -2.24
CA PRO A 235 26.14 -40.73 -3.08
C PRO A 235 26.16 -41.23 -4.55
N PRO A 236 25.01 -41.26 -5.24
CA PRO A 236 24.94 -41.68 -6.64
C PRO A 236 25.48 -40.59 -7.60
N PRO A 237 26.17 -40.97 -8.69
CA PRO A 237 26.82 -40.04 -9.61
C PRO A 237 25.85 -39.34 -10.59
N PRO A 238 26.20 -38.12 -11.06
CA PRO A 238 25.42 -37.37 -12.05
C PRO A 238 25.60 -37.96 -13.46
N LYS A 239 24.49 -38.18 -14.18
CA LYS A 239 24.53 -38.59 -15.59
C LYS A 239 24.76 -37.37 -16.49
N ALA A 240 25.85 -37.38 -17.25
CA ALA A 240 26.11 -36.46 -18.34
C ALA A 240 25.24 -36.79 -19.57
N PRO A 241 24.72 -35.81 -20.33
CA PRO A 241 24.11 -36.06 -21.63
C PRO A 241 25.16 -36.20 -22.73
N ILE A 242 25.05 -37.29 -23.48
CA ILE A 242 25.81 -37.62 -24.67
C ILE A 242 25.38 -36.70 -25.82
N ILE A 243 26.35 -36.11 -26.49
CA ILE A 243 26.23 -35.44 -27.78
C ILE A 243 26.12 -36.50 -28.86
N SER A 244 25.10 -36.44 -29.72
CA SER A 244 25.12 -37.04 -31.05
C SER A 244 24.26 -36.20 -31.99
N ALA A 245 24.91 -35.80 -33.09
CA ALA A 245 24.33 -35.08 -34.20
C ALA A 245 23.69 -36.07 -35.18
N GLU A 246 22.52 -35.74 -35.74
CA GLU A 246 22.21 -35.91 -37.16
C GLU A 246 20.93 -35.12 -37.55
N THR A 247 21.18 -34.11 -38.38
CA THR A 247 20.47 -33.64 -39.57
C THR A 247 19.01 -34.04 -39.93
N VAL A 248 18.22 -32.97 -40.12
CA VAL A 248 17.09 -32.67 -41.06
C VAL A 248 15.75 -33.43 -40.96
N GLN A 249 14.66 -32.73 -40.54
CA GLN A 249 13.65 -32.12 -41.44
C GLN A 249 12.40 -31.59 -40.71
N SER A 250 12.05 -30.35 -41.09
CA SER A 250 10.72 -29.71 -41.19
C SER A 250 9.67 -29.90 -40.07
N ARG A 251 9.46 -28.84 -39.29
CA ARG A 251 8.14 -28.28 -38.90
C ARG A 251 8.32 -26.82 -38.40
N PRO A 252 7.35 -25.92 -38.59
CA PRO A 252 7.55 -24.48 -38.35
C PRO A 252 7.64 -24.18 -36.85
N ARG A 253 8.53 -23.27 -36.47
CA ARG A 253 8.58 -22.68 -35.12
C ARG A 253 7.32 -21.85 -34.91
N GLU A 254 6.47 -22.28 -34.00
CA GLU A 254 5.37 -21.48 -33.46
C GLU A 254 5.85 -20.84 -32.15
N GLY A 255 5.83 -19.51 -32.07
CA GLY A 255 6.29 -18.74 -30.92
C GLY A 255 6.46 -17.26 -31.24
N MET A 256 6.31 -16.39 -30.22
CA MET A 256 6.15 -14.92 -30.29
C MET A 256 7.11 -14.17 -31.23
N SER A 257 8.25 -14.72 -31.62
CA SER A 257 9.17 -14.09 -32.58
C SER A 257 8.61 -14.03 -34.01
N ALA A 258 7.73 -14.95 -34.42
CA ALA A 258 7.06 -14.90 -35.73
C ALA A 258 6.06 -13.74 -35.83
N VAL A 259 5.45 -13.35 -34.71
CA VAL A 259 4.49 -12.23 -34.64
C VAL A 259 5.21 -10.88 -34.81
N PHE A 260 6.44 -10.77 -34.32
CA PHE A 260 7.24 -9.55 -34.47
C PHE A 260 7.81 -9.38 -35.89
N GLU A 261 8.13 -10.48 -36.58
CA GLU A 261 8.53 -10.44 -38.00
C GLU A 261 7.34 -10.11 -38.92
N GLU A 262 6.14 -10.62 -38.63
CA GLU A 262 4.92 -10.29 -39.38
C GLU A 262 4.57 -8.79 -39.25
N ILE A 263 4.72 -8.22 -38.06
CA ILE A 263 4.55 -6.78 -37.79
C ILE A 263 5.59 -5.93 -38.53
N ASN A 264 6.86 -6.35 -38.57
CA ASN A 264 7.91 -5.60 -39.26
C ASN A 264 7.87 -5.76 -40.80
N SER A 265 7.18 -6.77 -41.33
CA SER A 265 7.08 -7.02 -42.78
C SER A 265 6.12 -6.09 -43.54
N GLY A 266 5.41 -5.19 -42.84
CA GLY A 266 4.79 -4.01 -43.44
C GLY A 266 3.69 -4.28 -44.47
N LYS A 267 2.97 -5.40 -44.41
CA LYS A 267 1.83 -5.69 -45.30
C LYS A 267 0.48 -5.30 -44.67
N SER A 268 -0.05 -4.18 -45.17
CA SER A 268 -1.49 -3.84 -45.28
C SER A 268 -2.35 -3.81 -44.00
N VAL A 269 -1.88 -3.17 -42.93
CA VAL A 269 -2.74 -2.83 -41.76
C VAL A 269 -3.63 -1.59 -42.02
N THR A 270 -3.53 -0.96 -43.20
CA THR A 270 -4.26 0.27 -43.54
C THR A 270 -5.34 0.11 -44.62
N ALA A 271 -5.52 -1.09 -45.18
CA ALA A 271 -6.51 -1.32 -46.25
C ALA A 271 -7.98 -1.35 -45.76
N GLY A 272 -8.22 -1.45 -44.45
CA GLY A 272 -9.57 -1.49 -43.86
C GLY A 272 -10.11 -0.18 -43.30
N LEU A 273 -9.30 0.88 -43.18
CA LEU A 273 -9.73 2.17 -42.62
C LEU A 273 -10.15 3.14 -43.73
N ARG A 274 -11.37 3.68 -43.63
CA ARG A 274 -11.83 4.73 -44.54
C ARG A 274 -10.92 5.96 -44.40
N LYS A 275 -10.40 6.47 -45.51
CA LYS A 275 -9.58 7.69 -45.55
C LYS A 275 -10.41 8.87 -45.06
N VAL A 276 -9.93 9.53 -44.00
CA VAL A 276 -10.44 10.81 -43.53
C VAL A 276 -9.99 11.88 -44.53
N THR A 277 -10.93 12.46 -45.27
CA THR A 277 -10.67 13.57 -46.20
C THR A 277 -10.49 14.88 -45.42
N ASP A 278 -9.78 15.84 -46.01
CA ASP A 278 -9.23 17.01 -45.30
C ASP A 278 -10.32 17.98 -44.75
N ASP A 279 -11.55 17.82 -45.22
CA ASP A 279 -12.78 18.47 -44.76
C ASP A 279 -13.33 17.90 -43.44
N MET A 280 -12.92 16.68 -43.04
CA MET A 280 -13.30 16.06 -41.77
C MET A 280 -12.38 16.42 -40.60
N LYS A 281 -11.31 17.20 -40.84
CA LYS A 281 -10.47 17.75 -39.77
C LYS A 281 -11.14 18.98 -39.17
N THR A 282 -11.28 19.00 -37.85
CA THR A 282 -11.93 20.08 -37.06
C THR A 282 -11.32 21.47 -37.25
N LYS A 283 -10.15 21.59 -37.87
CA LYS A 283 -9.45 22.86 -38.17
C LYS A 283 -9.92 23.55 -39.47
N ASN A 284 -10.64 22.86 -40.35
CA ASN A 284 -11.00 23.36 -41.69
C ASN A 284 -12.52 23.51 -41.94
N ARG A 285 -13.36 23.56 -40.90
CA ARG A 285 -14.78 23.90 -41.06
C ARG A 285 -14.94 25.41 -41.25
N VAL A 286 -15.05 25.85 -42.50
CA VAL A 286 -15.22 27.27 -42.89
C VAL A 286 -16.67 27.76 -42.77
N ASP A 287 -17.66 26.89 -42.58
CA ASP A 287 -19.08 27.28 -42.47
C ASP A 287 -19.65 27.13 -41.06
N ARG A 288 -19.41 28.17 -40.25
CA ARG A 288 -20.37 28.69 -39.25
C ARG A 288 -20.01 30.12 -38.88
N SER A 289 -20.12 31.02 -39.86
CA SER A 289 -20.24 32.45 -39.61
C SER A 289 -21.72 32.81 -39.69
N GLY A 290 -22.31 33.18 -38.55
CA GLY A 290 -23.68 33.66 -38.43
C GLY A 290 -23.69 34.82 -37.46
N ALA A 291 -23.91 36.01 -38.01
CA ALA A 291 -23.84 37.30 -37.36
C ALA A 291 -24.89 37.51 -36.24
N VAL A 292 -24.57 38.46 -35.37
CA VAL A 292 -25.24 38.84 -34.12
C VAL A 292 -26.62 39.47 -34.34
N ALA A 293 -27.60 39.13 -33.49
CA ALA A 293 -28.66 40.06 -33.09
C ALA A 293 -29.20 39.70 -31.68
N SER A 294 -29.22 40.71 -30.82
CA SER A 294 -29.64 40.69 -29.41
C SER A 294 -31.16 40.45 -29.23
N ALA A 295 -31.55 39.65 -28.24
CA ALA A 295 -32.76 39.85 -27.42
C ALA A 295 -32.79 38.92 -26.19
N GLU A 296 -33.57 39.31 -25.20
CA GLU A 296 -33.48 39.00 -23.77
C GLU A 296 -33.88 37.58 -23.30
N LYS A 297 -33.27 37.21 -22.15
CA LYS A 297 -33.81 36.44 -21.01
C LYS A 297 -33.92 34.91 -21.09
N GLY A 298 -33.10 34.27 -20.25
CA GLY A 298 -33.51 33.15 -19.38
C GLY A 298 -32.85 31.79 -19.66
N GLY A 299 -31.82 31.44 -18.88
CA GLY A 299 -31.31 30.06 -18.82
C GLY A 299 -29.90 29.97 -18.24
N CYS A 300 -29.79 29.74 -16.93
CA CYS A 300 -28.54 29.60 -16.21
C CYS A 300 -27.81 28.31 -16.64
N ALA A 301 -26.67 28.45 -17.31
CA ALA A 301 -25.63 27.43 -17.37
C ALA A 301 -24.42 27.99 -16.61
N SER A 302 -24.17 27.43 -15.42
CA SER A 302 -23.07 27.83 -14.55
C SER A 302 -21.73 27.57 -15.25
N SER A 303 -21.10 28.65 -15.71
CA SER A 303 -19.68 28.68 -16.05
C SER A 303 -18.89 28.53 -14.76
N PHE A 304 -18.04 27.51 -14.66
CA PHE A 304 -17.10 27.37 -13.56
C PHE A 304 -16.10 28.53 -13.61
N THR A 305 -16.33 29.51 -12.76
CA THR A 305 -15.38 30.58 -12.45
C THR A 305 -14.15 29.96 -11.81
N ASN A 306 -13.04 30.01 -12.53
CA ASN A 306 -11.71 29.67 -12.05
C ASN A 306 -11.34 30.70 -10.96
N THR A 307 -11.44 30.32 -9.69
CA THR A 307 -10.92 31.12 -8.57
C THR A 307 -9.42 31.29 -8.77
N LYS A 308 -8.97 32.50 -9.11
CA LYS A 308 -7.56 32.88 -9.15
C LYS A 308 -7.00 32.81 -7.72
N VAL A 309 -6.48 31.65 -7.36
CA VAL A 309 -5.54 31.53 -6.23
C VAL A 309 -4.24 32.25 -6.65
N PRO A 310 -3.66 33.10 -5.79
CA PRO A 310 -2.44 33.83 -6.15
C PRO A 310 -1.29 32.85 -6.43
N PRO A 311 -0.47 33.11 -7.47
CA PRO A 311 0.68 32.27 -7.79
C PRO A 311 1.68 32.32 -6.63
N LYS A 312 2.17 31.15 -6.21
CA LYS A 312 3.06 31.02 -5.06
C LYS A 312 4.35 30.32 -5.47
N LEU A 313 5.48 30.99 -5.26
CA LEU A 313 6.83 30.44 -5.41
C LEU A 313 7.57 30.78 -4.12
N GLU A 314 7.65 29.82 -3.20
CA GLU A 314 8.27 30.02 -1.89
C GLU A 314 8.94 28.73 -1.40
N LEU A 315 10.11 28.87 -0.76
CA LEU A 315 10.78 27.80 -0.05
C LEU A 315 10.09 27.57 1.31
N GLN A 316 9.28 26.53 1.39
CA GLN A 316 8.61 26.13 2.62
C GLN A 316 9.58 25.36 3.52
N MET A 317 9.66 25.80 4.78
CA MET A 317 10.39 25.13 5.87
C MET A 317 11.88 24.87 5.57
N GLY A 318 12.49 25.65 4.66
CA GLY A 318 13.90 25.53 4.28
C GLY A 318 14.27 24.26 3.49
N ARG A 319 13.29 23.44 3.10
CA ARG A 319 13.52 22.11 2.50
C ARG A 319 12.66 21.80 1.27
N LYS A 320 11.52 22.44 1.09
CA LYS A 320 10.58 22.15 0.00
C LYS A 320 10.19 23.43 -0.75
N TRP A 321 10.51 23.52 -2.03
CA TRP A 321 10.03 24.59 -2.90
C TRP A 321 8.59 24.31 -3.29
N ALA A 322 7.66 25.23 -2.98
CA ALA A 322 6.28 25.14 -3.43
C ALA A 322 6.06 26.10 -4.61
N VAL A 323 5.75 25.55 -5.78
CA VAL A 323 5.44 26.26 -7.02
C VAL A 323 3.98 25.98 -7.38
N GLU A 324 3.08 26.90 -7.06
CA GLU A 324 1.63 26.67 -7.17
C GLU A 324 0.95 27.72 -8.07
N ASN A 325 -0.01 27.24 -8.89
CA ASN A 325 -0.96 28.06 -9.65
C ASN A 325 -0.33 29.05 -10.66
N HIS A 326 0.86 28.75 -11.21
CA HIS A 326 1.44 29.55 -12.29
C HIS A 326 0.78 29.19 -13.64
N ILE A 327 0.28 30.20 -14.36
CA ILE A 327 -0.41 30.02 -15.65
C ILE A 327 0.29 30.86 -16.72
N GLY A 328 0.84 30.22 -17.76
CA GLY A 328 1.47 30.87 -18.91
C GLY A 328 2.87 31.43 -18.67
N ASN A 329 3.48 31.19 -17.50
CA ASN A 329 4.80 31.70 -17.15
C ASN A 329 5.90 30.74 -17.60
N LYS A 330 6.74 31.19 -18.55
CA LYS A 330 7.81 30.39 -19.17
C LYS A 330 9.22 30.66 -18.63
N ASN A 331 9.34 31.60 -17.68
CA ASN A 331 10.61 32.03 -17.09
C ASN A 331 10.57 31.86 -15.56
N LEU A 332 10.22 30.67 -15.07
CA LEU A 332 10.27 30.36 -13.64
C LEU A 332 11.63 29.74 -13.33
N ILE A 333 12.47 30.47 -12.60
CA ILE A 333 13.83 30.05 -12.22
C ILE A 333 13.88 29.88 -10.70
N ILE A 334 14.50 28.80 -10.23
CA ILE A 334 14.74 28.54 -8.80
C ILE A 334 16.26 28.67 -8.56
N GLU A 335 16.72 29.90 -8.30
CA GLU A 335 18.16 30.25 -8.26
C GLU A 335 18.92 29.59 -7.08
N ASP A 336 18.25 29.31 -5.95
CA ASP A 336 18.87 28.73 -4.73
C ASP A 336 18.37 27.30 -4.43
N CYS A 337 18.45 26.41 -5.41
CA CYS A 337 18.02 25.01 -5.25
C CYS A 337 19.17 24.09 -4.81
N ASP A 338 19.15 23.62 -3.55
CA ASP A 338 20.09 22.58 -3.08
C ASP A 338 19.58 21.18 -3.49
N THR A 339 20.47 20.30 -3.96
CA THR A 339 20.24 18.86 -4.19
C THR A 339 19.51 18.12 -3.07
N LYS A 340 19.56 18.61 -1.82
CA LYS A 340 18.86 18.02 -0.66
C LYS A 340 17.40 18.49 -0.49
N GLN A 341 17.00 19.50 -1.26
CA GLN A 341 15.64 20.05 -1.25
C GLN A 341 14.75 19.31 -2.25
N SER A 342 13.45 19.60 -2.24
CA SER A 342 12.49 19.02 -3.19
C SER A 342 11.56 20.10 -3.73
N VAL A 343 11.19 20.02 -5.01
CA VAL A 343 10.32 21.00 -5.68
C VAL A 343 8.94 20.39 -5.90
N TYR A 344 7.89 21.05 -5.42
CA TYR A 344 6.51 20.60 -5.55
C TYR A 344 5.73 21.57 -6.40
N ILE A 345 5.23 21.07 -7.53
CA ILE A 345 4.61 21.86 -8.58
C ILE A 345 3.13 21.48 -8.64
N TYR A 346 2.24 22.42 -8.33
CA TYR A 346 0.81 22.15 -8.23
C TYR A 346 -0.04 23.15 -9.01
N GLY A 347 -0.98 22.65 -9.82
CA GLY A 347 -1.99 23.50 -10.48
C GLY A 347 -1.43 24.43 -11.58
N CYS A 348 -0.20 24.22 -12.04
CA CYS A 348 0.43 25.04 -13.07
C CYS A 348 -0.08 24.69 -14.48
N LYS A 349 -0.24 25.69 -15.34
CA LYS A 349 -0.70 25.54 -16.74
C LYS A 349 0.20 26.29 -17.72
N ASP A 350 0.64 25.62 -18.80
CA ASP A 350 1.50 26.23 -19.85
C ASP A 350 2.73 26.96 -19.29
N SER A 351 3.43 26.32 -18.34
CA SER A 351 4.54 26.92 -17.60
C SER A 351 5.86 26.16 -17.79
N VAL A 352 6.97 26.89 -17.85
CA VAL A 352 8.32 26.32 -18.01
C VAL A 352 9.15 26.67 -16.78
N LEU A 353 9.65 25.65 -16.10
CA LEU A 353 10.59 25.74 -14.99
C LEU A 353 12.00 25.46 -15.50
N GLN A 354 12.92 26.38 -15.25
CA GLN A 354 14.31 26.29 -15.68
C GLN A 354 15.23 26.11 -14.46
N GLU A 355 16.38 25.45 -14.70
CA GLU A 355 17.46 25.26 -13.71
C GLU A 355 17.06 24.44 -12.48
N VAL A 356 16.21 23.41 -12.67
CA VAL A 356 15.84 22.50 -11.56
C VAL A 356 16.95 21.47 -11.33
N VAL A 357 17.62 21.56 -10.17
CA VAL A 357 18.74 20.68 -9.77
C VAL A 357 18.32 19.62 -8.73
N ALA A 358 17.12 19.74 -8.16
CA ALA A 358 16.62 18.88 -7.10
C ALA A 358 15.44 17.98 -7.54
N ALA A 359 15.10 16.98 -6.72
CA ALA A 359 13.96 16.09 -6.98
C ALA A 359 12.65 16.89 -7.01
N PHE A 360 11.79 16.62 -8.01
CA PHE A 360 10.54 17.35 -8.18
C PHE A 360 9.32 16.44 -8.31
N GLU A 361 8.17 16.96 -7.90
CA GLU A 361 6.87 16.30 -7.94
C GLU A 361 5.86 17.22 -8.62
N ILE A 362 5.17 16.72 -9.64
CA ILE A 362 4.20 17.48 -10.45
C ILE A 362 2.82 16.90 -10.19
N VAL A 363 1.91 17.72 -9.67
CA VAL A 363 0.55 17.31 -9.33
C VAL A 363 -0.46 18.26 -9.95
N ASN A 364 -1.48 17.72 -10.63
CA ASN A 364 -2.59 18.50 -11.19
C ASN A 364 -2.16 19.66 -12.14
N CYS A 365 -1.10 19.45 -12.93
CA CYS A 365 -0.59 20.43 -13.87
C CYS A 365 -0.95 20.06 -15.34
N ASN A 366 -1.03 21.05 -16.22
CA ASN A 366 -1.32 20.84 -17.65
C ASN A 366 -0.38 21.66 -18.55
N GLY A 367 0.43 21.01 -19.39
CA GLY A 367 1.40 21.72 -20.25
C GLY A 367 2.59 22.31 -19.47
N VAL A 368 3.13 21.59 -18.48
CA VAL A 368 4.32 22.02 -17.73
C VAL A 368 5.57 21.37 -18.30
N GLU A 369 6.60 22.18 -18.57
CA GLU A 369 7.92 21.73 -19.01
C GLU A 369 8.94 22.03 -17.90
N VAL A 370 9.78 21.05 -17.56
CA VAL A 370 10.84 21.20 -16.55
C VAL A 370 12.18 20.95 -17.22
N GLN A 371 13.04 21.97 -17.21
CA GLN A 371 14.39 21.90 -17.73
C GLN A 371 15.37 21.67 -16.57
N CYS A 372 15.85 20.44 -16.47
CA CYS A 372 16.84 20.06 -15.46
C CYS A 372 18.24 20.47 -15.91
N GLN A 373 18.99 21.11 -15.01
CA GLN A 373 20.40 21.41 -15.26
C GLN A 373 21.22 20.19 -14.84
N VAL A 374 21.81 19.48 -15.81
CA VAL A 374 22.76 18.42 -15.52
C VAL A 374 24.06 19.10 -15.10
N GLY A 375 24.36 19.13 -13.81
CA GLY A 375 25.62 19.67 -13.31
C GLY A 375 26.80 18.92 -13.96
N SER A 376 27.52 19.60 -14.85
CA SER A 376 28.87 19.18 -15.23
C SER A 376 29.73 19.28 -13.97
N LYS A 377 30.24 18.11 -13.55
CA LYS A 377 31.19 17.97 -12.45
C LYS A 377 32.45 18.78 -12.64
#